data_AF-A0A4Q1SUC3-F1
#
_entry.id   AF-A0A4Q1SUC3-F1
#
_cell.length_a   1.000
_cell.length_b   1.000
_cell.length_c   1.000
_cell.angle_alpha   90.00
_cell.angle_beta   90.00
_cell.angle_gamma   90.00
#
_symmetry.space_group_name_H-M   'P 1'
#
loop_
_entity.id
_entity.type
_entity.pdbx_description
1 polymer ?
#
loop_
_entity_poly.entity_id
_entity_poly.type
_entity_poly.pdbx_seq_one_letter_code
_entity_poly.pdbx_strand_id
1 'polypeptide(L)'
;MPRKLFSIMFTLLCLFTTACATQNAEEAEADKTLAQEVVRQFEQSQSSITYSDPATFTQGDQFLTPEFAAQYHEMRAGMEQFILDSKSTVTGTEPTITFVKREGNDLFYTLESTRTIASEETNASAESHIKYLVTVTKKNSESYLISNMEETS
;
A
#
# COMPACT_ATOMS: atom_id res chain seq x y z
N MET A 1 9.76 -61.88 -1.37
CA MET A 1 8.71 -60.90 -1.70
C MET A 1 8.83 -59.66 -0.82
N PRO A 2 9.40 -58.53 -1.27
CA PRO A 2 9.30 -57.26 -0.55
C PRO A 2 8.64 -56.20 -1.45
N ARG A 3 7.31 -56.28 -1.62
CA ARG A 3 6.52 -55.27 -2.38
C ARG A 3 5.71 -54.32 -1.49
N LYS A 4 5.71 -54.50 -0.16
CA LYS A 4 4.85 -53.75 0.75
C LYS A 4 5.51 -52.58 1.50
N LEU A 5 6.85 -52.51 1.58
CA LEU A 5 7.53 -51.36 2.22
C LEU A 5 7.71 -50.14 1.31
N PHE A 6 7.80 -50.34 -0.01
CA PHE A 6 8.03 -49.23 -0.95
C PHE A 6 6.83 -48.29 -1.10
N SER A 7 5.61 -48.78 -0.80
CA SER A 7 4.38 -48.00 -0.96
C SER A 7 4.07 -47.08 0.22
N ILE A 8 4.65 -47.31 1.41
CA ILE A 8 4.39 -46.49 2.60
C ILE A 8 5.32 -45.27 2.64
N MET A 9 6.57 -45.42 2.17
CA MET A 9 7.51 -44.30 2.06
C MET A 9 7.08 -43.25 1.03
N PHE A 10 6.40 -43.66 -0.04
CA PHE A 10 5.96 -42.75 -1.11
C PHE A 10 4.76 -41.88 -0.68
N THR A 11 3.85 -42.42 0.14
CA THR A 11 2.68 -41.68 0.63
C THR A 11 3.03 -40.64 1.70
N LEU A 12 4.00 -40.95 2.57
CA LEU A 12 4.51 -40.01 3.57
C LEU A 12 5.24 -38.82 2.93
N LEU A 13 6.04 -39.05 1.87
CA LEU A 13 6.75 -37.98 1.18
C LEU A 13 5.78 -36.99 0.50
N CYS A 14 4.67 -37.49 -0.10
CA CYS A 14 3.64 -36.63 -0.70
C CYS A 14 2.88 -35.76 0.31
N LEU A 15 2.65 -36.25 1.54
CA LEU A 15 1.96 -35.52 2.61
C LEU A 15 2.80 -34.38 3.19
N PHE A 16 4.12 -34.58 3.33
CA PHE A 16 5.02 -33.52 3.82
C PHE A 16 5.24 -32.42 2.78
N THR A 17 5.31 -32.74 1.49
CA THR A 17 5.49 -31.72 0.43
C THR A 17 4.24 -30.87 0.21
N THR A 18 3.04 -31.46 0.35
CA THR A 18 1.79 -30.69 0.24
C THR A 18 1.56 -29.79 1.45
N ALA A 19 1.86 -30.24 2.66
CA ALA A 19 1.71 -29.40 3.86
C ALA A 19 2.62 -28.15 3.83
N CYS A 20 3.89 -28.30 3.45
CA CYS A 20 4.82 -27.16 3.32
C CYS A 20 4.44 -26.19 2.19
N ALA A 21 3.95 -26.70 1.06
CA ALA A 21 3.54 -25.84 -0.06
C ALA A 21 2.29 -25.02 0.27
N THR A 22 1.31 -25.61 0.96
CA THR A 22 0.09 -24.94 1.38
C THR A 22 0.36 -23.85 2.42
N GLN A 23 1.22 -24.13 3.40
CA GLN A 23 1.60 -23.15 4.43
C GLN A 23 2.31 -21.92 3.83
N ASN A 24 3.17 -22.13 2.83
CA ASN A 24 3.86 -21.04 2.14
C ASN A 24 2.91 -20.20 1.28
N ALA A 25 1.91 -20.83 0.64
CA ALA A 25 0.88 -20.11 -0.11
C ALA A 25 -0.03 -19.27 0.81
N GLU A 26 -0.39 -19.78 1.98
CA GLU A 26 -1.20 -19.07 2.97
C GLU A 26 -0.44 -17.86 3.56
N GLU A 27 0.83 -18.03 3.91
CA GLU A 27 1.69 -16.92 4.37
C GLU A 27 1.86 -15.86 3.27
N ALA A 28 2.07 -16.27 2.03
CA ALA A 28 2.18 -15.34 0.91
C ALA A 28 0.90 -14.54 0.66
N GLU A 29 -0.28 -15.13 0.87
CA GLU A 29 -1.55 -14.44 0.73
C GLU A 29 -1.87 -13.52 1.92
N ALA A 30 -1.47 -13.93 3.13
CA ALA A 30 -1.54 -13.08 4.32
C ALA A 30 -0.66 -11.83 4.16
N ASP A 31 0.60 -12.00 3.72
CA ASP A 31 1.51 -10.90 3.42
C ASP A 31 0.89 -9.92 2.42
N LYS A 32 0.24 -10.43 1.35
CA LYS A 32 -0.43 -9.59 0.36
C LYS A 32 -1.57 -8.79 0.96
N THR A 33 -2.38 -9.41 1.81
CA THR A 33 -3.55 -8.77 2.41
C THR A 33 -3.13 -7.67 3.37
N LEU A 34 -2.14 -7.94 4.23
CA LEU A 34 -1.63 -6.96 5.19
C LEU A 34 -0.96 -5.78 4.51
N ALA A 35 -0.11 -6.04 3.50
CA ALA A 35 0.53 -4.97 2.73
C ALA A 35 -0.49 -4.14 1.95
N GLN A 36 -1.51 -4.76 1.36
CA GLN A 36 -2.59 -4.03 0.68
C GLN A 36 -3.36 -3.12 1.64
N GLU A 37 -3.61 -3.57 2.87
CA GLU A 37 -4.27 -2.74 3.88
C GLU A 37 -3.44 -1.52 4.26
N VAL A 38 -2.11 -1.63 4.35
CA VAL A 38 -1.23 -0.48 4.57
C VAL A 38 -1.38 0.55 3.44
N VAL A 39 -1.43 0.12 2.17
CA VAL A 39 -1.67 1.02 1.04
C VAL A 39 -3.03 1.71 1.14
N ARG A 40 -4.07 0.96 1.52
CA ARG A 40 -5.44 1.48 1.69
C ARG A 40 -5.51 2.54 2.78
N GLN A 41 -5.00 2.23 3.97
CA GLN A 41 -5.00 3.15 5.11
C GLN A 41 -4.15 4.40 4.85
N PHE A 42 -3.01 4.23 4.18
CA PHE A 42 -2.20 5.35 3.74
C PHE A 42 -3.00 6.27 2.80
N GLU A 43 -3.59 5.74 1.71
CA GLU A 43 -4.35 6.57 0.78
C GLU A 43 -5.53 7.26 1.46
N GLN A 44 -6.28 6.55 2.33
CA GLN A 44 -7.39 7.13 3.08
C GLN A 44 -6.96 8.30 3.97
N SER A 45 -5.76 8.24 4.57
CA SER A 45 -5.21 9.36 5.34
C SER A 45 -4.84 10.57 4.47
N GLN A 46 -4.48 10.35 3.20
CA GLN A 46 -4.05 11.39 2.26
C GLN A 46 -5.21 11.94 1.40
N SER A 47 -6.33 11.21 1.34
CA SER A 47 -7.53 11.60 0.60
C SER A 47 -8.52 12.42 1.44
N SER A 48 -8.12 12.87 2.63
CA SER A 48 -8.94 13.68 3.53
C SER A 48 -8.10 14.78 4.20
N ILE A 49 -7.39 15.55 3.38
CA ILE A 49 -6.51 16.64 3.84
C ILE A 49 -7.29 17.95 3.84
N THR A 50 -7.14 18.76 4.90
CA THR A 50 -7.80 20.05 5.03
C THR A 50 -6.83 21.15 5.47
N TYR A 51 -7.02 22.35 4.95
CA TYR A 51 -6.26 23.54 5.37
C TYR A 51 -6.41 23.88 6.87
N SER A 52 -7.53 23.50 7.48
CA SER A 52 -7.88 23.89 8.85
C SER A 52 -7.25 23.00 9.93
N ASP A 53 -6.64 21.88 9.56
CA ASP A 53 -6.04 20.92 10.47
C ASP A 53 -4.64 20.48 9.98
N PRO A 54 -3.57 21.10 10.50
CA PRO A 54 -2.20 20.79 10.11
C PRO A 54 -1.79 19.33 10.35
N ALA A 55 -2.44 18.62 11.28
CA ALA A 55 -2.10 17.22 11.54
C ALA A 55 -2.46 16.29 10.37
N THR A 56 -3.41 16.72 9.51
CA THR A 56 -3.86 15.91 8.36
C THR A 56 -2.79 15.74 7.30
N PHE A 57 -1.82 16.66 7.19
CA PHE A 57 -0.71 16.56 6.22
C PHE A 57 0.28 15.44 6.56
N THR A 58 0.40 15.06 7.84
CA THR A 58 1.38 14.06 8.32
C THR A 58 0.73 12.77 8.83
N GLN A 59 -0.59 12.63 8.75
CA GLN A 59 -1.31 11.46 9.29
C GLN A 59 -0.89 10.14 8.62
N GLY A 60 -0.42 10.21 7.37
CA GLY A 60 0.04 9.05 6.60
C GLY A 60 1.43 8.56 6.97
N ASP A 61 2.23 9.33 7.71
CA ASP A 61 3.65 9.06 7.95
C ASP A 61 3.89 7.72 8.66
N GLN A 62 2.94 7.29 9.50
CA GLN A 62 2.99 6.02 10.21
C GLN A 62 2.99 4.79 9.29
N PHE A 63 2.56 4.95 8.04
CA PHE A 63 2.55 3.89 7.02
C PHE A 63 3.80 3.91 6.14
N LEU A 64 4.67 4.91 6.31
CA LEU A 64 5.86 5.11 5.48
C LEU A 64 7.12 4.65 6.21
N THR A 65 8.13 4.24 5.46
CA THR A 65 9.49 4.16 6.01
C THR A 65 10.00 5.57 6.32
N PRO A 66 10.87 5.76 7.34
CA PRO A 66 11.40 7.09 7.68
C PRO A 66 12.08 7.78 6.50
N GLU A 67 12.83 7.03 5.71
CA GLU A 67 13.53 7.55 4.53
C GLU A 67 12.53 8.03 3.46
N PHE A 68 11.48 7.25 3.21
CA PHE A 68 10.48 7.60 2.22
C PHE A 68 9.53 8.71 2.69
N ALA A 69 9.22 8.80 3.98
CA ALA A 69 8.42 9.90 4.53
C ALA A 69 9.05 11.27 4.23
N ALA A 70 10.37 11.40 4.39
CA ALA A 70 11.09 12.62 4.04
C ALA A 70 10.98 12.98 2.55
N GLN A 71 11.15 12.00 1.66
CA GLN A 71 11.00 12.19 0.22
C GLN A 71 9.57 12.52 -0.19
N TYR A 72 8.59 11.86 0.45
CA TYR A 72 7.18 12.09 0.21
C TYR A 72 6.77 13.51 0.58
N HIS A 73 7.22 14.00 1.74
CA HIS A 73 6.98 15.39 2.16
C HIS A 73 7.58 16.40 1.18
N GLU A 74 8.79 16.18 0.70
CA GLU A 74 9.40 17.04 -0.31
C GLU A 74 8.58 17.07 -1.61
N MET A 75 8.15 15.90 -2.10
CA MET A 75 7.30 15.77 -3.30
C MET A 75 5.95 16.49 -3.12
N ARG A 76 5.40 16.52 -1.90
CA ARG A 76 4.05 16.99 -1.60
C ARG A 76 3.98 18.43 -1.07
N ALA A 77 5.11 19.02 -0.68
CA ALA A 77 5.19 20.36 -0.11
C ALA A 77 4.48 21.43 -0.95
N GLY A 78 4.58 21.35 -2.28
CA GLY A 78 3.89 22.27 -3.18
C GLY A 78 2.36 22.17 -3.10
N MET A 79 1.83 20.96 -2.92
CA MET A 79 0.39 20.76 -2.75
C MET A 79 -0.08 21.20 -1.36
N GLU A 80 0.69 20.91 -0.31
CA GLU A 80 0.41 21.43 1.05
C GLU A 80 0.33 22.95 1.05
N GLN A 81 1.33 23.63 0.49
CA GLN A 81 1.34 25.08 0.37
C GLN A 81 0.11 25.60 -0.39
N PHE A 82 -0.23 24.97 -1.51
CA PHE A 82 -1.43 25.32 -2.27
C PHE A 82 -2.72 25.18 -1.42
N ILE A 83 -2.86 24.08 -0.69
CA ILE A 83 -4.04 23.82 0.14
C ILE A 83 -4.19 24.89 1.23
N LEU A 84 -3.07 25.26 1.87
CA LEU A 84 -3.04 26.30 2.90
C LEU A 84 -3.38 27.68 2.33
N ASP A 85 -2.76 28.05 1.21
CA ASP A 85 -2.93 29.38 0.60
C ASP A 85 -4.34 29.60 0.04
N SER A 86 -4.95 28.56 -0.52
CA SER A 86 -6.27 28.64 -1.18
C SER A 86 -7.45 28.25 -0.28
N LYS A 87 -7.18 27.97 1.01
CA LYS A 87 -8.10 27.36 1.98
C LYS A 87 -8.88 26.20 1.36
N SER A 88 -8.13 25.25 0.84
CA SER A 88 -8.68 24.12 0.10
C SER A 88 -8.88 22.89 0.96
N THR A 89 -9.74 22.00 0.49
CA THR A 89 -9.92 20.65 1.01
C THR A 89 -9.65 19.65 -0.10
N VAL A 90 -9.05 18.51 0.26
CA VAL A 90 -8.87 17.36 -0.63
C VAL A 90 -9.76 16.24 -0.13
N THR A 91 -10.63 15.76 -1.01
CA THR A 91 -11.42 14.55 -0.80
C THR A 91 -11.05 13.51 -1.86
N GLY A 92 -11.09 12.22 -1.53
CA GLY A 92 -10.85 11.17 -2.52
C GLY A 92 -11.86 10.05 -2.46
N THR A 93 -11.95 9.32 -3.57
CA THR A 93 -12.74 8.09 -3.69
C THR A 93 -12.04 6.92 -3.00
N GLU A 94 -12.79 5.86 -2.68
CA GLU A 94 -12.18 4.59 -2.26
C GLU A 94 -11.17 4.12 -3.33
N PRO A 95 -9.93 3.80 -2.96
CA PRO A 95 -8.91 3.42 -3.91
C PRO A 95 -9.13 2.04 -4.51
N THR A 96 -8.79 1.89 -5.79
CA THR A 96 -8.59 0.59 -6.41
C THR A 96 -7.13 0.17 -6.20
N ILE A 97 -6.92 -0.96 -5.51
CA ILE A 97 -5.58 -1.46 -5.19
C ILE A 97 -5.42 -2.86 -5.77
N THR A 98 -4.44 -3.06 -6.65
CA THR A 98 -4.19 -4.35 -7.32
C THR A 98 -2.77 -4.81 -7.06
N PHE A 99 -2.62 -6.06 -6.62
CA PHE A 99 -1.30 -6.69 -6.46
C PHE A 99 -0.64 -6.93 -7.82
N VAL A 100 0.63 -6.55 -7.95
CA VAL A 100 1.42 -6.71 -9.17
C VAL A 100 2.37 -7.90 -9.05
N LYS A 101 3.27 -7.84 -8.07
CA LYS A 101 4.33 -8.85 -7.88
C LYS A 101 4.94 -8.76 -6.48
N ARG A 102 5.73 -9.78 -6.13
CA ARG A 102 6.59 -9.82 -4.95
C ARG A 102 8.04 -10.02 -5.39
N GLU A 103 8.96 -9.24 -4.84
CA GLU A 103 10.40 -9.39 -5.04
C GLU A 103 11.10 -9.38 -3.67
N GLY A 104 11.43 -10.57 -3.16
CA GLY A 104 11.98 -10.72 -1.82
C GLY A 104 11.00 -10.24 -0.73
N ASN A 105 11.39 -9.19 -0.02
CA ASN A 105 10.59 -8.56 1.04
C ASN A 105 9.65 -7.45 0.51
N ASP A 106 9.76 -7.10 -0.77
CA ASP A 106 8.98 -6.03 -1.36
C ASP A 106 7.75 -6.57 -2.09
N LEU A 107 6.61 -5.95 -1.83
CA LEU A 107 5.33 -6.21 -2.48
C LEU A 107 4.92 -4.97 -3.26
N PHE A 108 4.53 -5.18 -4.52
CA PHE A 108 4.21 -4.10 -5.44
C PHE A 108 2.71 -4.08 -5.72
N TYR A 109 2.12 -2.89 -5.62
CA TYR A 109 0.69 -2.67 -5.88
C TYR A 109 0.50 -1.49 -6.82
N THR A 110 -0.50 -1.57 -7.70
CA THR A 110 -1.04 -0.38 -8.34
C THR A 110 -2.10 0.23 -7.44
N LEU A 111 -2.00 1.53 -7.19
CA LEU A 111 -2.99 2.32 -6.47
C LEU A 111 -3.62 3.31 -7.45
N GLU A 112 -4.93 3.27 -7.61
CA GLU A 112 -5.69 4.23 -8.41
C GLU A 112 -6.80 4.87 -7.58
N SER A 113 -6.91 6.19 -7.60
CA SER A 113 -8.01 6.92 -6.96
C SER A 113 -8.33 8.22 -7.70
N THR A 114 -9.52 8.76 -7.47
CA THR A 114 -9.88 10.10 -7.92
C THR A 114 -9.88 11.02 -6.72
N ARG A 115 -9.25 12.18 -6.85
CA ARG A 115 -9.21 13.21 -5.82
C ARG A 115 -9.88 14.46 -6.33
N THR A 116 -10.70 15.07 -5.48
CA THR A 116 -11.30 16.38 -5.72
C THR A 116 -10.65 17.38 -4.78
N ILE A 117 -10.20 18.50 -5.33
CA ILE A 117 -9.69 19.64 -4.57
C ILE A 117 -10.70 20.76 -4.70
N ALA A 118 -11.25 21.24 -3.58
CA ALA A 118 -12.22 22.33 -3.54
C ALA A 118 -11.66 23.50 -2.74
N SER A 119 -11.73 24.72 -3.28
CA SER A 119 -11.26 25.95 -2.62
C SER A 119 -12.45 26.72 -2.03
N GLU A 120 -12.39 27.02 -0.75
CA GLU A 120 -13.41 27.85 -0.09
C GLU A 120 -13.29 29.32 -0.51
N GLU A 121 -12.09 29.80 -0.83
CA GLU A 121 -11.88 31.20 -1.21
C GLU A 121 -12.46 31.54 -2.58
N THR A 122 -12.29 30.63 -3.53
CA THR A 122 -12.66 30.86 -4.94
C THR A 122 -13.96 30.17 -5.34
N ASN A 123 -14.47 29.24 -4.53
CA ASN A 123 -15.55 28.31 -4.87
C ASN A 123 -15.25 27.45 -6.11
N ALA A 124 -13.97 27.32 -6.48
CA ALA A 124 -13.54 26.45 -7.57
C ALA A 124 -13.31 25.02 -7.07
N SER A 125 -13.48 24.05 -7.96
CA SER A 125 -13.08 22.67 -7.74
C SER A 125 -12.35 22.09 -8.95
N ALA A 126 -11.45 21.15 -8.69
CA ALA A 126 -10.73 20.39 -9.70
C ALA A 126 -10.69 18.91 -9.31
N GLU A 127 -10.75 18.04 -10.31
CA GLU A 127 -10.59 16.60 -10.13
C GLU A 127 -9.25 16.15 -10.73
N SER A 128 -8.57 15.25 -10.02
CA SER A 128 -7.32 14.63 -10.45
C SER A 128 -7.45 13.13 -10.28
N HIS A 129 -7.19 12.39 -11.35
CA HIS A 129 -6.99 10.95 -11.27
C HIS A 129 -5.53 10.68 -10.94
N ILE A 130 -5.28 9.84 -9.94
CA ILE A 130 -3.94 9.41 -9.57
C ILE A 130 -3.77 7.94 -9.90
N LYS A 131 -2.57 7.58 -10.33
CA LYS A 131 -2.17 6.20 -10.57
C LYS A 131 -0.71 6.03 -10.15
N TYR A 132 -0.50 5.22 -9.13
CA TYR A 132 0.83 4.98 -8.56
C TYR A 132 1.19 3.49 -8.58
N LEU A 133 2.46 3.21 -8.81
CA LEU A 133 3.09 1.96 -8.38
C LEU A 133 3.62 2.16 -6.97
N VAL A 134 3.07 1.43 -6.01
CA VAL A 134 3.43 1.49 -4.59
C VAL A 134 4.28 0.29 -4.23
N THR A 135 5.42 0.52 -3.60
CA THR A 135 6.25 -0.53 -3.01
C THR A 135 6.05 -0.58 -1.50
N VAL A 136 5.61 -1.73 -1.00
CA VAL A 136 5.46 -2.01 0.42
C VAL A 136 6.54 -3.01 0.84
N THR A 137 7.41 -2.60 1.75
CA THR A 137 8.50 -3.45 2.27
C THR A 137 8.06 -4.11 3.58
N LYS A 138 8.12 -5.44 3.62
CA LYS A 138 7.97 -6.24 4.84
C LYS A 138 9.22 -6.06 5.71
N LYS A 139 9.06 -5.47 6.90
CA LYS A 139 10.15 -5.29 7.88
C LYS A 139 10.29 -6.50 8.79
N ASN A 140 9.17 -7.11 9.17
CA ASN A 140 9.08 -8.36 9.93
C ASN A 140 7.69 -8.99 9.67
N SER A 141 7.32 -10.05 10.40
CA SER A 141 6.05 -10.77 10.20
C SER A 141 4.80 -9.90 10.35
N GLU A 142 4.87 -8.79 11.09
CA GLU A 142 3.71 -7.95 11.45
C GLU A 142 3.83 -6.50 10.98
N SER A 143 4.97 -6.13 10.36
CA SER A 143 5.26 -4.75 9.99
C SER A 143 5.52 -4.61 8.49
N TYR A 144 4.67 -3.81 7.87
CA TYR A 144 4.69 -3.46 6.45
C TYR A 144 4.68 -1.94 6.35
N LEU A 145 5.60 -1.38 5.59
CA LEU A 145 5.69 0.07 5.39
C LEU A 145 5.91 0.36 3.91
N ILE A 146 5.29 1.44 3.43
CA ILE A 146 5.52 1.96 2.09
C ILE A 146 6.93 2.55 2.05
N SER A 147 7.74 2.02 1.15
CA SER A 147 9.13 2.42 0.94
C SER A 147 9.34 3.20 -0.34
N ASN A 148 8.38 3.18 -1.25
CA ASN A 148 8.40 3.93 -2.50
C ASN A 148 7.00 4.12 -3.07
N MET A 149 6.82 5.19 -3.83
CA MET A 149 5.62 5.43 -4.64
C MET A 149 5.99 6.21 -5.90
N GLU A 150 5.68 5.64 -7.06
CA GLU A 150 6.03 6.22 -8.36
C GLU A 150 4.76 6.46 -9.17
N GLU A 151 4.61 7.68 -9.72
CA GLU A 151 3.51 7.98 -10.63
C GLU A 151 3.69 7.19 -11.93
N THR A 152 2.62 6.53 -12.37
CA THR A 152 2.63 5.78 -13.63
C THR A 152 1.76 6.48 -14.66
N SER A 153 2.34 6.77 -15.82
CA SER A 153 1.66 7.34 -17.00
C SER A 153 0.69 6.39 -17.66
#